data_AF-A0A9P0VTK4-F1
#
_entry.id   AF-A0A9P0VTK4-F1
#
_cell.length_a   1.000
_cell.length_b   1.000
_cell.length_c   1.000
_cell.angle_alpha   90.00
_cell.angle_beta   90.00
_cell.angle_gamma   90.00
#
_symmetry.space_group_name_H-M   'P 1'
#
loop_
_entity.id
_entity.type
_entity.pdbx_description
1 polymer ?
#
loop_
_entity_poly.entity_id
_entity_poly.type
_entity_poly.pdbx_seq_one_letter_code
_entity_poly.pdbx_strand_id
1 'polypeptide(L)'
;METRLLHPGVSTPDILTAYVAAIRSLKVLDSTGLLLETVTQPVHQYLRSREDTVRCVVSSLTEEGPNDLAYELVNGEAVRIDENTPTDDDDENWECWIPDPIDSAPSRFFCFKLIAF
;
A
#
# COMPACT_ATOMS: atom_id res chain seq x y z
N MET A 1 16.31 0.77 -7.54
CA MET A 1 15.13 0.45 -8.37
C MET A 1 15.14 1.19 -9.71
N GLU A 2 15.59 2.44 -9.73
CA GLU A 2 15.53 3.34 -10.90
C GLU A 2 16.22 2.80 -12.16
N THR A 3 17.32 2.06 -12.02
CA THR A 3 18.09 1.57 -13.17
C THR A 3 17.55 0.28 -13.81
N ARG A 4 16.55 -0.39 -13.19
CA ARG A 4 16.03 -1.69 -13.68
C ARG A 4 14.51 -1.79 -13.76
N LEU A 5 13.76 -1.08 -12.92
CA LEU A 5 12.29 -1.21 -12.86
C LEU A 5 11.56 0.09 -13.24
N LEU A 6 12.07 1.25 -12.81
CA LEU A 6 11.39 2.54 -12.96
C LEU A 6 11.85 3.28 -14.22
N HIS A 7 11.64 2.65 -15.38
CA HIS A 7 11.96 3.27 -16.68
C HIS A 7 10.88 2.98 -17.72
N PRO A 8 10.77 3.79 -18.81
CA PRO A 8 9.65 3.71 -19.74
C PRO A 8 9.50 2.35 -20.45
N GLY A 9 10.59 1.59 -20.59
CA GLY A 9 10.59 0.25 -21.18
C GLY A 9 9.94 -0.86 -20.34
N VAL A 10 9.52 -0.62 -19.09
CA VAL A 10 8.83 -1.62 -18.27
C VAL A 10 7.31 -1.40 -18.32
N SER A 11 6.53 -2.47 -18.47
CA SER A 11 5.07 -2.38 -18.47
C SER A 11 4.53 -2.01 -17.09
N THR A 12 3.40 -1.29 -16.99
CA THR A 12 2.79 -0.95 -15.70
C THR A 12 2.47 -2.19 -14.85
N PRO A 13 1.89 -3.28 -15.42
CA PRO A 13 1.62 -4.49 -14.67
C PRO A 13 2.86 -5.08 -13.99
N ASP A 14 4.02 -5.13 -14.67
CA ASP A 14 5.26 -5.66 -14.08
C ASP A 14 5.74 -4.81 -12.90
N ILE A 15 5.59 -3.48 -12.99
CA ILE A 15 5.92 -2.57 -11.89
C ILE A 15 4.98 -2.80 -10.71
N LEU A 16 3.68 -3.00 -10.94
CA LEU A 16 2.69 -3.29 -9.90
C LEU A 16 2.97 -4.64 -9.21
N THR A 17 3.27 -5.69 -9.96
CA THR A 17 3.68 -7.00 -9.41
C THR A 17 4.93 -6.88 -8.55
N ALA A 18 5.98 -6.21 -9.05
CA ALA A 18 7.19 -5.96 -8.28
C ALA A 18 6.91 -5.11 -7.04
N TYR A 19 5.97 -4.16 -7.13
CA TYR A 19 5.58 -3.30 -6.02
C TYR A 19 4.88 -4.09 -4.91
N VAL A 20 3.91 -4.94 -5.25
CA VAL A 20 3.25 -5.86 -4.31
C VAL A 20 4.26 -6.79 -3.64
N ALA A 21 5.18 -7.38 -4.40
CA ALA A 21 6.23 -8.25 -3.85
C ALA A 21 7.16 -7.49 -2.89
N ALA A 22 7.49 -6.24 -3.20
CA ALA A 22 8.29 -5.39 -2.33
C ALA A 22 7.56 -5.07 -1.01
N ILE A 23 6.28 -4.69 -1.07
CA ILE A 23 5.46 -4.44 0.12
C ILE A 23 5.42 -5.66 1.03
N ARG A 24 5.12 -6.85 0.48
CA ARG A 24 5.10 -8.11 1.24
C ARG A 24 6.43 -8.37 1.93
N SER A 25 7.53 -8.25 1.19
CA SER A 25 8.87 -8.53 1.72
C SER A 25 9.26 -7.53 2.82
N LEU A 26 8.89 -6.25 2.65
CA LEU A 26 9.17 -5.21 3.63
C LEU A 26 8.34 -5.38 4.91
N LYS A 27 7.07 -5.80 4.82
CA LYS A 27 6.23 -6.11 6.00
C LYS A 27 6.80 -7.25 6.85
N VAL A 28 7.41 -8.26 6.22
CA VAL A 28 8.09 -9.36 6.94
C VAL A 28 9.40 -8.89 7.57
N LEU A 29 10.12 -8.00 6.89
CA LEU A 29 11.42 -7.50 7.34
C LEU A 29 11.33 -6.46 8.46
N ASP A 30 10.33 -5.58 8.39
CA ASP A 30 10.15 -4.45 9.29
C ASP A 30 8.67 -4.32 9.67
N SER A 31 8.34 -4.80 10.87
CA SER A 31 6.98 -4.72 11.42
C SER A 31 6.57 -3.28 11.79
N THR A 32 7.51 -2.32 11.83
CA THR A 32 7.19 -0.91 12.12
C THR A 32 6.62 -0.16 10.92
N GLY A 33 6.89 -0.64 9.70
CA GLY A 33 6.45 -0.01 8.45
C GLY A 33 7.25 1.23 8.02
N LEU A 34 8.26 1.65 8.79
CA LEU A 34 9.08 2.82 8.46
C LEU A 34 9.88 2.63 7.17
N LEU A 35 10.43 1.43 6.96
CA LEU A 35 11.13 1.11 5.71
C LEU A 35 10.18 1.08 4.53
N LEU A 36 8.93 0.63 4.74
CA LEU A 36 7.93 0.62 3.69
C LEU A 36 7.67 2.03 3.17
N GLU A 37 7.45 2.99 4.06
CA GLU A 37 7.19 4.39 3.68
C GLU A 37 8.34 5.00 2.86
N THR A 38 9.58 4.79 3.31
CA THR A 38 10.74 5.42 2.67
C THR A 38 11.13 4.73 1.36
N VAL A 39 11.14 3.40 1.33
CA VAL A 39 11.64 2.62 0.18
C VAL A 39 10.67 2.64 -1.00
N THR A 40 9.36 2.77 -0.73
CA THR A 40 8.32 2.72 -1.78
C THR A 40 8.05 4.07 -2.45
N GLN A 41 8.50 5.18 -1.85
CA GLN A 41 8.27 6.53 -2.37
C GLN A 41 8.66 6.72 -3.85
N PRO A 42 9.82 6.23 -4.34
CA PRO A 42 10.17 6.36 -5.75
C PRO A 42 9.22 5.61 -6.69
N VAL A 43 8.72 4.45 -6.25
CA VAL A 43 7.74 3.64 -7.01
C VAL A 43 6.40 4.37 -7.10
N HIS A 44 5.94 4.95 -5.99
CA HIS A 44 4.73 5.79 -5.94
C HIS A 44 4.81 6.99 -6.88
N GLN A 45 5.91 7.74 -6.85
CA GLN A 45 6.10 8.89 -7.74
C GLN A 45 6.09 8.46 -9.21
N TYR A 46 6.75 7.35 -9.53
CA TYR A 46 6.82 6.84 -10.89
C TYR A 46 5.45 6.38 -11.41
N LEU A 47 4.71 5.57 -10.64
CA LEU A 47 3.36 5.12 -11.01
C LEU A 47 2.38 6.29 -11.15
N ARG A 48 2.49 7.33 -10.31
CA ARG A 48 1.65 8.55 -10.43
C ARG A 48 1.92 9.31 -11.73
N SER A 49 3.15 9.25 -12.27
CA SER A 49 3.49 9.93 -13.53
C SER A 49 2.99 9.20 -14.79
N ARG A 50 2.62 7.93 -14.66
CA ARG A 50 2.13 7.09 -15.75
C ARG A 50 0.61 7.22 -15.91
N GLU A 51 0.18 7.61 -17.11
CA GLU A 51 -1.24 7.80 -17.45
C GLU A 51 -2.06 6.50 -17.47
N ASP A 52 -1.40 5.35 -17.66
CA ASP A 52 -2.03 4.04 -17.75
C ASP A 52 -2.21 3.35 -16.39
N THR A 53 -1.63 3.88 -15.31
CA THR A 53 -1.66 3.28 -13.97
C THR A 53 -3.06 2.98 -13.47
N VAL A 54 -3.97 3.96 -13.53
CA VAL A 54 -5.35 3.77 -13.02
C VAL A 54 -6.05 2.65 -13.77
N ARG A 55 -5.90 2.62 -15.11
CA ARG A 55 -6.51 1.58 -15.94
C ARG A 55 -5.95 0.21 -15.59
N CYS A 56 -4.63 0.09 -15.45
CA CYS A 56 -3.99 -1.17 -15.09
C CYS A 56 -4.44 -1.67 -13.72
N VAL A 57 -4.54 -0.79 -12.71
CA VAL A 57 -5.04 -1.17 -11.38
C VAL A 57 -6.50 -1.62 -11.44
N VAL A 58 -7.38 -0.87 -12.12
CA VAL A 58 -8.80 -1.25 -12.24
C VAL A 58 -8.94 -2.58 -12.95
N SER A 59 -8.34 -2.74 -14.14
CA SER A 59 -8.32 -4.01 -14.88
C SER A 59 -7.84 -5.16 -14.00
N SER A 60 -6.73 -4.95 -13.29
CA SER A 60 -6.11 -5.93 -12.39
C SER A 60 -7.00 -6.36 -11.22
N LEU A 61 -7.96 -5.52 -10.80
CA LEU A 61 -8.90 -5.81 -9.73
C LEU A 61 -10.24 -6.35 -10.23
N THR A 62 -10.62 -6.04 -11.48
CA THR A 62 -11.94 -6.40 -12.04
C THR A 62 -11.91 -7.60 -12.99
N GLU A 63 -10.76 -7.91 -13.58
CA GLU A 63 -10.62 -9.04 -14.50
C GLU A 63 -10.58 -10.37 -13.73
N GLU A 64 -11.33 -11.36 -14.21
CA GLU A 64 -11.32 -12.70 -13.64
C GLU A 64 -10.01 -13.43 -13.95
N GLY A 65 -9.15 -13.56 -12.95
CA GLY A 65 -7.90 -14.30 -13.07
C GLY A 65 -7.01 -14.16 -11.84
N PRO A 66 -5.98 -15.02 -11.69
CA PRO A 66 -5.01 -14.89 -10.61
C PRO A 66 -4.18 -13.62 -10.84
N ASN A 67 -4.43 -12.59 -10.04
CA ASN A 67 -3.69 -11.35 -10.07
C ASN A 67 -3.21 -11.00 -8.65
N ASP A 68 -1.94 -10.62 -8.53
CA ASP A 68 -1.31 -10.25 -7.26
C ASP A 68 -2.10 -9.16 -6.53
N LEU A 69 -2.62 -8.14 -7.23
CA LEU A 69 -3.38 -7.06 -6.59
C LEU A 69 -4.73 -7.52 -6.04
N ALA A 70 -5.45 -8.37 -6.79
CA ALA A 70 -6.71 -8.94 -6.33
C ALA A 70 -6.49 -9.91 -5.17
N TYR A 71 -5.40 -10.69 -5.20
CA TYR A 71 -5.01 -11.57 -4.12
C TYR A 71 -4.67 -10.77 -2.85
N GLU A 72 -3.86 -9.72 -2.94
CA GLU A 72 -3.56 -8.86 -1.79
C GLU A 72 -4.79 -8.12 -1.27
N LEU A 73 -5.80 -7.83 -2.09
CA LEU A 73 -7.05 -7.25 -1.61
C LEU A 73 -7.84 -8.23 -0.75
N VAL A 74 -7.86 -9.51 -1.14
CA VAL A 74 -8.56 -10.58 -0.40
C VAL A 74 -7.78 -11.03 0.85
N ASN A 75 -6.46 -11.11 0.74
CA ASN A 75 -5.57 -11.67 1.76
C ASN A 75 -4.90 -10.63 2.64
N GLY A 76 -4.79 -9.39 2.16
CA GLY A 76 -4.25 -8.29 2.94
C GLY A 76 -5.14 -8.04 4.14
N GLU A 77 -4.52 -7.61 5.24
CA GLU A 77 -5.18 -6.85 6.30
C GLU A 77 -5.68 -5.52 5.72
N ALA A 78 -6.63 -5.59 4.78
CA ALA A 78 -7.55 -4.50 4.59
C ALA A 78 -8.38 -4.45 5.87
N VAL A 79 -8.43 -3.28 6.49
CA VAL A 79 -9.50 -2.86 7.41
C VAL A 79 -10.78 -3.56 6.98
N ARG A 80 -11.27 -4.49 7.81
CA ARG A 80 -12.49 -5.25 7.52
C ARG A 80 -13.65 -4.27 7.46
N ILE A 81 -13.97 -3.76 6.27
CA ILE A 81 -15.24 -3.09 6.01
C ILE A 81 -16.18 -4.20 5.51
N ASP A 82 -16.67 -5.01 6.44
CA ASP A 82 -17.71 -6.00 6.17
C ASP A 82 -18.93 -5.65 7.04
N GLU A 83 -20.05 -5.31 6.38
CA GLU A 83 -21.35 -4.99 6.99
C GLU A 83 -21.99 -6.20 7.72
N ASN A 84 -21.40 -7.40 7.68
CA ASN A 84 -21.92 -8.59 8.36
C ASN A 84 -20.89 -9.41 9.16
N THR A 85 -19.66 -8.93 9.35
CA THR A 85 -18.83 -9.42 10.48
C THR A 85 -19.48 -8.97 11.78
N PRO A 86 -19.57 -9.80 12.83
CA PRO A 86 -19.80 -9.27 14.16
C PRO A 86 -18.70 -8.23 14.36
N THR A 87 -19.10 -6.96 14.45
CA THR A 87 -18.25 -5.86 14.84
C THR A 87 -17.61 -6.29 16.15
N ASP A 88 -16.34 -6.69 16.10
CA ASP A 88 -15.49 -6.41 17.25
C ASP A 88 -15.57 -4.89 17.32
N ASP A 89 -16.13 -4.38 18.40
CA ASP A 89 -16.43 -2.96 18.61
C ASP A 89 -15.12 -2.14 18.48
N ASP A 90 -14.67 -1.88 17.26
CA ASP A 90 -13.51 -1.03 16.95
C ASP A 90 -13.84 0.46 17.20
N ASP A 91 -15.08 0.75 17.61
CA ASP A 91 -15.50 2.00 18.26
C ASP A 91 -14.96 2.13 19.70
N GLU A 92 -14.34 1.09 20.30
CA GLU A 92 -13.70 1.13 21.64
C GLU A 92 -12.16 1.16 21.60
N ASN A 93 -11.52 0.94 20.44
CA ASN A 93 -10.06 0.86 20.35
C ASN A 93 -9.35 2.21 20.12
N TRP A 94 -10.10 3.31 19.98
CA TRP A 94 -9.52 4.67 19.89
C TRP A 94 -8.83 5.10 21.19
N GLU A 95 -9.22 4.52 22.33
CA GLU A 95 -8.58 4.78 23.63
C GLU A 95 -7.15 4.22 23.70
N CYS A 96 -6.84 3.22 22.87
CA CYS A 96 -5.52 2.60 22.76
C CYS A 96 -4.61 3.30 21.74
N TRP A 97 -5.09 4.35 21.07
CA TRP A 97 -4.26 5.11 20.13
C TRP A 97 -3.13 5.83 20.89
N ILE A 98 -1.89 5.55 20.48
CA ILE A 98 -0.72 6.26 20.95
C ILE A 98 -0.10 7.08 19.82
N PRO A 99 0.36 8.31 20.10
CA PRO A 99 1.04 9.13 19.12
C PRO A 99 2.34 8.45 18.67
N ASP A 100 2.71 8.72 17.42
CA ASP A 100 3.97 8.22 16.87
C ASP A 100 5.16 8.69 17.75
N PRO A 101 6.19 7.85 17.93
CA PRO A 101 7.39 8.22 18.67
C PRO A 101 8.05 9.49 18.11
N ILE A 102 8.78 10.23 18.95
CA ILE A 102 9.46 11.47 18.55
C ILE A 102 10.49 11.28 17.43
N ASP A 103 11.03 10.06 17.30
CA ASP A 103 11.99 9.67 16.27
C ASP A 103 11.34 9.23 14.96
N SER A 104 10.00 9.20 14.89
CA SER A 104 9.27 9.20 13.63
C SER A 104 9.55 10.54 12.95
N ALA A 105 10.64 10.58 12.18
CA ALA A 105 11.19 11.80 11.63
C ALA A 105 10.11 12.56 10.84
N PRO A 106 9.98 13.89 11.03
CA PRO A 106 9.06 14.73 10.25
C PRO A 106 9.64 14.97 8.84
N SER A 107 9.96 13.91 8.11
CA SER A 107 10.46 14.04 6.75
C SER A 107 9.30 14.12 5.78
N ARG A 108 8.81 15.35 5.58
CA ARG A 108 7.86 15.74 4.52
C ARG A 108 6.50 15.07 4.63
N PHE A 109 5.79 15.48 5.69
CA PHE A 109 4.36 15.33 5.92
C PHE A 109 3.51 15.25 4.64
N PHE A 110 3.26 14.03 4.17
CA PHE A 110 1.88 13.70 3.80
C PHE A 110 1.24 13.19 5.07
N CYS A 111 0.53 14.09 5.75
CA CYS A 111 -0.39 13.74 6.80
C CYS A 111 -1.52 12.89 6.16
N PHE A 112 -1.30 11.58 5.99
CA PHE A 112 -2.35 10.60 5.71
C PHE A 112 -2.78 9.84 6.97
N LYS A 113 -2.38 10.35 8.14
CA LYS A 113 -3.04 10.06 9.41
C LYS A 113 -3.77 11.30 9.91
N LEU A 114 -4.66 11.82 9.07
CA LEU A 114 -5.72 12.70 9.53
C LEU A 114 -7.04 12.23 8.90
N ILE A 115 -7.91 11.81 9.81
CA ILE A 115 -9.34 11.54 9.65
C ILE A 115 -9.63 10.21 8.96
N ALA A 116 -9.82 9.20 9.81
CA ALA A 116 -10.87 8.22 9.59
C ALA A 116 -12.16 8.96 9.20
N PHE A 117 -12.59 8.76 7.96
CA PHE A 117 -13.96 8.95 7.51
C PHE A 117 -14.35 7.68 6.77
#